data_AF-A0A964F0J2-F1
#
_entry.id   AF-A0A964F0J2-F1
#
_cell.length_a   1.000
_cell.length_b   1.000
_cell.length_c   1.000
_cell.angle_alpha   90.00
_cell.angle_beta   90.00
_cell.angle_gamma   90.00
#
_symmetry.space_group_name_H-M   'P 1'
#
loop_
_entity.id
_entity.type
_entity.pdbx_description
1 polymer ?
#
loop_
_entity_poly.entity_id
_entity_poly.type
_entity_poly.pdbx_seq_one_letter_code
_entity_poly.pdbx_strand_id
1 'polypeptide(L)'
;MSETTPDRDPPHPSGGWAGFILAFFGIFLALATYQGELGAWRAGVMLLLAAVTLWFLQLFGDSMTRGHWPTLESHWGGLGGGLGGWRISPSLVYLLGALWFGGMLVVVAERSETAEALGLVDAPDDPQGAENPCGTPPPADLFDNR
;
A
#
# COMPACT_ATOMS: atom_id res chain seq x y z
N MET A 1 -1.88 27.48 -54.67
CA MET A 1 -2.73 27.91 -53.55
C MET A 1 -3.42 26.64 -53.10
N SER A 2 -2.85 25.97 -52.10
CA SER A 2 -3.19 24.59 -51.75
C SER A 2 -3.72 24.59 -50.33
N GLU A 3 -4.98 24.21 -50.17
CA GLU A 3 -5.69 24.09 -48.89
C GLU A 3 -4.98 23.08 -47.98
N THR A 4 -4.52 23.56 -46.82
CA THR A 4 -4.15 22.71 -45.68
C THR A 4 -5.45 22.26 -45.01
N THR A 5 -5.88 21.04 -45.28
CA THR A 5 -6.96 20.39 -44.51
C THR A 5 -6.49 20.24 -43.05
N PRO A 6 -7.26 20.75 -42.07
CA PRO A 6 -6.93 20.60 -40.66
C PRO A 6 -7.11 19.14 -40.25
N ASP A 7 -5.98 18.52 -39.91
CA ASP A 7 -5.90 17.19 -39.33
C ASP A 7 -6.66 17.19 -38.01
N ARG A 8 -7.77 16.46 -37.95
CA ARG A 8 -8.58 16.29 -36.74
C ARG A 8 -8.24 14.94 -36.17
N ASP A 9 -7.31 14.93 -35.23
CA ASP A 9 -7.06 13.75 -34.40
C ASP A 9 -8.37 13.35 -33.69
N PRO A 10 -8.80 12.08 -33.81
CA PRO A 10 -9.98 11.62 -33.11
C PRO A 10 -9.74 11.68 -31.60
N PRO A 11 -10.75 12.09 -30.81
CA PRO A 11 -10.62 12.10 -29.35
C PRO A 11 -10.44 10.66 -28.87
N HIS A 12 -9.23 10.33 -28.43
CA HIS A 12 -8.97 9.05 -27.78
C HIS A 12 -9.70 9.04 -26.42
N PRO A 13 -10.61 8.08 -26.17
CA PRO A 13 -11.31 7.96 -24.90
C PRO A 13 -10.36 7.38 -23.83
N SER A 14 -9.43 8.20 -23.32
CA SER A 14 -8.47 7.82 -22.28
C SER A 14 -9.09 7.70 -20.88
N GLY A 15 -10.35 8.10 -20.70
CA GLY A 15 -10.98 8.22 -19.37
C GLY A 15 -11.70 6.97 -18.83
N GLY A 16 -11.87 5.89 -19.59
CA GLY A 16 -12.76 4.79 -19.20
C GLY A 16 -12.22 3.81 -18.15
N TRP A 17 -10.90 3.67 -18.05
CA TRP A 17 -10.28 2.57 -17.30
C TRP A 17 -10.12 2.87 -15.81
N ALA A 18 -10.00 4.15 -15.44
CA ALA A 18 -9.89 4.57 -14.04
C ALA A 18 -11.13 4.18 -13.21
N GLY A 19 -12.32 4.25 -13.80
CA GLY A 19 -13.56 3.82 -13.16
C GLY A 19 -13.60 2.32 -12.88
N PHE A 20 -13.09 1.50 -13.81
CA PHE A 20 -12.98 0.06 -13.61
C PHE A 20 -11.95 -0.29 -12.52
N ILE A 21 -10.81 0.40 -12.49
CA ILE A 21 -9.78 0.20 -11.46
C ILE A 21 -10.34 0.55 -10.08
N LEU A 22 -11.02 1.69 -9.95
CA LEU A 22 -11.68 2.10 -8.71
C LEU A 22 -12.78 1.13 -8.28
N ALA A 23 -13.62 0.68 -9.22
CA ALA A 23 -14.69 -0.27 -8.94
C ALA A 23 -14.13 -1.63 -8.50
N PHE A 24 -13.10 -2.13 -9.18
CA PHE A 24 -12.43 -3.38 -8.82
C PHE A 24 -11.81 -3.29 -7.41
N PHE A 25 -11.14 -2.19 -7.11
CA PHE A 25 -10.55 -1.96 -5.78
C PHE A 25 -11.60 -1.79 -4.68
N GLY A 26 -12.69 -1.09 -4.95
CA GLY A 26 -13.80 -0.96 -4.02
C GLY A 26 -14.44 -2.32 -3.72
N ILE A 27 -14.63 -3.16 -4.74
CA ILE A 27 -15.16 -4.53 -4.59
C ILE A 27 -14.18 -5.41 -3.80
N PHE A 28 -12.90 -5.37 -4.15
CA PHE A 28 -11.86 -6.13 -3.45
C PHE A 28 -11.75 -5.74 -1.97
N LEU A 29 -11.79 -4.43 -1.68
CA LEU A 29 -11.80 -3.93 -0.31
C LEU A 29 -13.04 -4.41 0.45
N ALA A 30 -14.22 -4.25 -0.15
CA ALA A 30 -15.48 -4.67 0.47
C ALA A 30 -15.42 -6.16 0.83
N LEU A 31 -14.94 -7.01 -0.08
CA LEU A 31 -14.71 -8.44 0.17
C LEU A 31 -13.70 -8.71 1.27
N ALA A 32 -12.54 -8.03 1.25
CA ALA A 32 -11.48 -8.21 2.26
C ALA A 32 -11.96 -7.79 3.66
N THR A 33 -12.74 -6.72 3.77
CA THR A 33 -13.35 -6.30 5.04
C THR A 33 -14.49 -7.22 5.48
N TYR A 34 -15.22 -7.81 4.53
CA TYR A 34 -16.35 -8.70 4.82
C TYR A 34 -15.90 -10.03 5.44
N GLN A 35 -14.67 -10.48 5.15
CA GLN A 35 -14.13 -11.71 5.71
C GLN A 35 -13.70 -11.59 7.18
N GLY A 36 -13.62 -10.38 7.76
CA GLY A 36 -13.47 -10.20 9.21
C GLY A 36 -12.12 -10.64 9.83
N GLU A 37 -11.24 -11.30 9.08
CA GLU A 37 -9.97 -11.86 9.57
C GLU A 37 -8.81 -10.83 9.57
N LEU A 38 -8.95 -9.73 8.84
CA LEU A 38 -7.96 -8.66 8.80
C LEU A 38 -8.42 -7.50 9.68
N GLY A 39 -7.70 -7.25 10.77
CA GLY A 39 -7.95 -6.07 11.63
C GLY A 39 -8.07 -4.79 10.79
N ALA A 40 -9.12 -3.98 11.07
CA ALA A 40 -9.53 -2.86 10.23
C ALA A 40 -8.39 -1.91 9.83
N TRP A 41 -7.43 -1.70 10.73
CA TRP A 41 -6.23 -0.91 10.47
C TRP A 41 -5.37 -1.49 9.34
N ARG A 42 -5.10 -2.80 9.34
CA ARG A 42 -4.29 -3.49 8.32
C ARG A 42 -4.97 -3.42 6.96
N ALA A 43 -6.27 -3.71 6.91
CA ALA A 43 -7.07 -3.59 5.70
C ALA A 43 -7.01 -2.17 5.13
N GLY A 44 -7.10 -1.15 5.99
CA GLY A 44 -6.97 0.25 5.60
C GLY A 44 -5.59 0.59 5.02
N VAL A 45 -4.50 0.11 5.63
CA VAL A 45 -3.13 0.32 5.14
C VAL A 45 -2.93 -0.37 3.78
N MET A 46 -3.34 -1.63 3.65
CA MET A 46 -3.23 -2.37 2.38
C MET A 46 -4.00 -1.68 1.26
N LEU A 47 -5.23 -1.21 1.54
CA LEU A 47 -6.01 -0.43 0.59
C LEU A 47 -5.26 0.82 0.15
N LEU A 48 -4.75 1.61 1.12
CA LEU A 48 -4.06 2.86 0.83
C LEU A 48 -2.84 2.61 -0.05
N LEU A 49 -2.00 1.63 0.29
CA LEU A 49 -0.82 1.27 -0.49
C LEU A 49 -1.19 0.85 -1.91
N ALA A 50 -2.24 0.04 -2.05
CA ALA A 50 -2.67 -0.44 -3.34
C ALA A 50 -3.27 0.68 -4.20
N ALA A 51 -4.06 1.59 -3.60
CA ALA A 51 -4.60 2.77 -4.28
C ALA A 51 -3.49 3.71 -4.75
N VAL A 52 -2.47 3.96 -3.91
CA VAL A 52 -1.31 4.78 -4.28
C VAL A 52 -0.50 4.11 -5.39
N THR A 53 -0.29 2.79 -5.31
CA THR A 53 0.42 2.02 -6.34
C THR A 53 -0.26 2.14 -7.71
N LEU A 54 -1.58 1.96 -7.74
CA LEU A 54 -2.37 2.13 -8.95
C LEU A 54 -2.36 3.55 -9.49
N TRP A 55 -2.45 4.55 -8.61
CA TRP A 55 -2.37 5.95 -9.00
C TRP A 55 -1.06 6.24 -9.74
N PHE A 56 0.08 5.76 -9.21
CA PHE A 56 1.36 5.86 -9.89
C PHE A 56 1.41 5.08 -11.21
N LEU A 57 0.81 3.89 -11.27
CA LEU A 57 0.70 3.10 -12.50
C LEU A 57 -0.11 3.83 -13.58
N GLN A 58 -1.17 4.51 -13.18
CA GLN A 58 -2.00 5.33 -14.08
C GLN A 58 -1.20 6.53 -14.60
N LEU A 59 -0.51 7.27 -13.73
CA LEU A 59 0.37 8.38 -14.15
C LEU A 59 1.47 7.90 -15.10
N PHE A 60 2.01 6.71 -14.86
CA PHE A 60 2.96 6.08 -15.76
C PHE A 60 2.33 5.77 -17.13
N GLY A 61 1.15 5.15 -17.16
CA GLY A 61 0.39 4.89 -18.38
C GLY A 61 0.10 6.17 -19.18
N ASP A 62 -0.39 7.21 -18.50
CA ASP A 62 -0.64 8.53 -19.09
C ASP A 62 0.64 9.13 -19.67
N SER A 63 1.78 9.02 -18.96
CA SER A 63 3.06 9.50 -19.47
C SER A 63 3.51 8.78 -20.75
N MET A 64 3.26 7.47 -20.84
CA MET A 64 3.61 6.67 -22.03
C MET A 64 2.73 7.02 -23.23
N THR A 65 1.43 7.25 -23.02
CA THR A 65 0.53 7.65 -24.12
C THR A 65 0.86 9.02 -24.72
N ARG A 66 1.47 9.92 -23.93
CA ARG A 66 1.95 11.23 -24.39
C ARG A 66 3.27 11.16 -25.18
N GLY A 67 3.72 9.97 -25.57
CA GLY A 67 4.96 9.76 -26.33
C GLY A 67 6.24 10.01 -25.54
N HIS A 68 6.16 10.15 -24.21
CA HIS A 68 7.34 10.29 -23.35
C HIS A 68 7.88 8.91 -23.02
N TRP A 69 8.66 8.34 -23.96
CA TRP A 69 9.37 7.09 -23.72
C TRP A 69 10.30 7.23 -22.52
N PRO A 70 10.43 6.19 -21.67
CA PRO A 70 11.34 6.21 -20.54
C PRO A 70 12.79 6.25 -21.03
N THR A 71 13.34 7.45 -21.17
CA THR A 71 14.75 7.67 -21.51
C THR A 71 15.56 7.94 -20.25
N LEU A 72 16.66 7.20 -20.10
CA LEU A 72 17.67 7.44 -19.08
C LEU A 72 18.84 8.18 -19.74
N GLU A 73 18.81 9.51 -19.73
CA GLU A 73 19.92 10.32 -20.22
C GLU A 73 20.98 10.42 -19.13
N SER A 74 22.03 9.60 -19.27
CA SER A 74 23.16 9.62 -18.35
C SER A 74 24.28 10.52 -18.89
N HIS A 75 24.29 11.79 -18.44
CA HIS A 75 25.38 12.70 -18.74
C HIS A 75 26.54 12.46 -17.77
N TRP A 76 27.40 11.49 -18.10
CA TRP A 76 28.64 11.21 -17.36
C TRP A 76 29.79 12.17 -17.68
N GLY A 77 29.53 13.26 -18.40
CA GLY A 77 30.55 14.16 -18.96
C GLY A 77 30.62 15.51 -18.26
N GLY A 78 31.35 15.59 -17.15
CA GLY A 78 31.70 16.86 -16.49
C GLY A 78 32.52 16.63 -15.23
N LEU A 79 33.85 16.54 -15.38
CA LEU A 79 34.81 16.50 -14.27
C LEU A 79 34.65 17.76 -13.40
N GLY A 80 34.04 17.60 -12.24
CA GLY A 80 33.78 18.69 -11.28
C GLY A 80 32.32 18.62 -10.83
N GLY A 81 31.87 17.52 -10.22
CA GLY A 81 32.34 17.11 -8.90
C GLY A 81 31.33 17.58 -7.86
N GLY A 82 30.18 16.90 -7.81
CA GLY A 82 29.12 17.14 -6.83
C GLY A 82 27.76 17.28 -7.51
N LEU A 83 26.96 16.21 -7.50
CA LEU A 83 25.66 16.09 -8.17
C LEU A 83 25.75 15.95 -9.69
N GLY A 84 26.23 14.79 -10.14
CA GLY A 84 25.98 14.33 -11.50
C GLY A 84 24.48 14.46 -11.81
N GLY A 85 24.15 15.23 -12.84
CA GLY A 85 22.76 15.50 -13.23
C GLY A 85 22.14 14.29 -13.90
N TRP A 86 21.71 13.30 -13.10
CA TRP A 86 20.85 12.24 -13.59
C TRP A 86 19.49 12.90 -13.90
N ARG A 87 19.22 13.15 -15.19
CA ARG A 87 17.87 13.53 -15.61
C ARG A 87 17.01 12.27 -15.60
N ILE A 88 16.29 12.09 -14.51
CA ILE A 88 15.29 11.04 -14.39
C ILE A 88 14.04 11.52 -15.14
N SER A 89 13.62 10.76 -16.17
CA SER A 89 12.36 11.03 -16.87
C SER A 89 11.17 10.91 -15.90
N PRO A 90 10.14 11.77 -15.99
CA PRO A 90 8.94 11.69 -15.14
C PRO A 90 8.30 10.30 -15.12
N SER A 91 8.28 9.61 -16.27
CA SER A 91 7.77 8.24 -16.41
C SER A 91 8.52 7.26 -15.50
N LEU A 92 9.85 7.41 -15.39
CA LEU A 92 10.67 6.55 -14.54
C LEU A 92 10.38 6.80 -13.06
N VAL A 93 10.12 8.05 -12.66
CA VAL A 93 9.72 8.38 -11.27
C VAL A 93 8.41 7.69 -10.93
N TYR A 94 7.43 7.70 -11.83
CA TYR A 94 6.14 7.04 -11.59
C TYR A 94 6.29 5.52 -11.48
N LEU A 95 7.11 4.92 -12.34
CA LEU A 95 7.39 3.50 -12.30
C LEU A 95 8.10 3.10 -11.00
N LEU A 96 9.12 3.86 -10.58
CA LEU A 96 9.84 3.63 -9.33
C LEU A 96 8.91 3.78 -8.12
N GLY A 97 8.04 4.78 -8.12
CA GLY A 97 7.00 4.95 -7.09
C GLY A 97 6.08 3.74 -7.02
N ALA A 98 5.55 3.29 -8.15
CA ALA A 98 4.70 2.11 -8.20
C ALA A 98 5.42 0.84 -7.71
N LEU A 99 6.69 0.63 -8.10
CA LEU A 99 7.49 -0.49 -7.60
C LEU A 99 7.74 -0.41 -6.09
N TRP A 100 8.01 0.79 -5.56
CA TRP A 100 8.25 0.98 -4.14
C TRP A 100 7.00 0.68 -3.31
N PHE A 101 5.87 1.30 -3.66
CA PHE A 101 4.61 1.10 -2.93
C PHE A 101 4.04 -0.31 -3.15
N GLY A 102 4.14 -0.85 -4.37
CA GLY A 102 3.74 -2.22 -4.68
C GLY A 102 4.60 -3.26 -3.97
N GLY A 103 5.91 -3.02 -3.88
CA GLY A 103 6.83 -3.87 -3.12
C GLY A 103 6.50 -3.86 -1.62
N MET A 104 6.21 -2.68 -1.05
CA MET A 104 5.75 -2.60 0.34
C MET A 104 4.42 -3.33 0.56
N LEU A 105 3.48 -3.23 -0.40
CA LEU A 105 2.21 -3.95 -0.33
C LEU A 105 2.42 -5.46 -0.25
N VAL A 106 3.30 -6.02 -1.10
CA VAL A 106 3.66 -7.44 -1.08
C VAL A 106 4.29 -7.83 0.25
N VAL A 107 5.25 -7.06 0.77
CA VAL A 107 5.88 -7.34 2.06
C VAL A 107 4.87 -7.35 3.20
N VAL A 108 3.92 -6.42 3.20
CA VAL A 108 2.87 -6.35 4.23
C VAL A 108 1.90 -7.54 4.11
N ALA A 109 1.58 -7.96 2.89
CA ALA A 109 0.72 -9.13 2.63
C ALA A 109 1.34 -10.45 3.11
N GLU A 110 2.62 -10.68 2.81
CA GLU A 110 3.34 -11.90 3.23
C GLU A 110 3.53 -11.98 4.76
N ARG A 111 3.71 -10.83 5.42
CA ARG A 111 3.87 -10.77 6.87
C ARG A 111 2.61 -11.16 7.64
N SER A 112 1.41 -11.04 7.05
CA SER A 112 0.17 -11.50 7.68
C SER A 112 0.19 -13.00 7.91
N GLU A 113 0.58 -13.76 6.89
CA GLU A 113 0.53 -15.22 6.89
C GLU A 113 1.51 -15.81 7.90
N THR A 114 2.70 -15.19 8.03
CA THR A 114 3.73 -15.67 8.95
C THR A 114 3.34 -15.44 10.42
N ALA A 115 2.65 -14.34 10.72
CA ALA A 115 2.25 -14.02 12.08
C ALA A 115 1.16 -14.98 12.59
N GLU A 116 0.28 -15.42 11.69
CA GLU A 116 -0.74 -16.43 11.96
C GLU A 116 -0.13 -17.82 12.12
N ALA A 117 0.79 -18.21 11.22
CA ALA A 117 1.48 -19.49 11.30
C ALA A 117 2.32 -19.67 12.59
N LEU A 118 2.81 -18.57 13.17
CA LEU A 118 3.55 -18.57 14.43
C LEU A 118 2.66 -18.51 15.68
N GLY A 119 1.33 -18.44 15.53
CA GLY A 119 0.40 -18.32 16.65
C GLY A 119 0.61 -17.05 17.49
N LEU A 120 1.24 -16.03 16.92
CA LEU A 120 1.69 -14.83 17.65
C LEU A 120 0.62 -13.74 17.72
N VAL A 121 -0.48 -13.91 16.97
CA VAL A 121 -1.61 -12.97 16.87
C VAL A 121 -2.69 -13.26 17.91
N ASP A 122 -2.73 -14.47 18.46
CA ASP A 122 -3.64 -14.87 19.55
C ASP A 122 -2.90 -14.91 20.89
N ALA A 123 -2.20 -13.84 21.26
CA ALA A 123 -2.11 -13.57 22.68
C ALA A 123 -3.52 -13.11 23.08
N PRO A 124 -4.33 -13.93 23.78
CA PRO A 124 -5.62 -13.45 24.23
C PRO A 124 -5.36 -12.16 25.00
N ASP A 125 -5.93 -11.06 24.51
CA ASP A 125 -6.33 -9.96 25.39
C ASP A 125 -7.31 -10.63 26.34
N ASP A 126 -6.78 -11.23 27.40
CA ASP A 126 -7.51 -11.64 28.57
C ASP A 126 -7.45 -10.45 29.52
N PRO A 127 -8.35 -9.45 29.38
CA PRO A 127 -8.47 -8.40 30.37
C PRO A 127 -8.93 -8.95 31.73
N GLN A 128 -9.21 -10.26 31.86
CA GLN A 128 -9.66 -10.89 33.10
C GLN A 128 -8.54 -11.60 33.89
N GLY A 129 -7.32 -11.70 33.36
CA GLY A 129 -6.18 -12.31 34.08
C GLY A 129 -5.57 -11.44 35.19
N ALA A 130 -6.01 -10.18 35.33
CA ALA A 130 -5.56 -9.26 36.40
C ALA A 130 -6.51 -9.22 37.61
N GLU A 131 -7.46 -10.15 37.71
CA GLU A 131 -8.05 -10.48 39.00
C GLU A 131 -6.98 -11.20 39.84
N ASN A 132 -6.09 -10.42 40.44
CA ASN A 132 -5.47 -10.80 41.68
C ASN A 132 -6.55 -10.69 42.76
N PRO A 133 -7.13 -11.79 43.29
CA PRO A 133 -7.73 -11.75 44.60
C PRO A 133 -6.59 -11.70 45.62
N CYS A 134 -6.02 -10.50 45.77
CA CYS A 134 -5.57 -10.09 47.07
C CYS A 134 -6.82 -10.08 47.96
N GLY A 135 -6.97 -11.09 48.82
CA GLY A 135 -7.88 -11.03 49.95
C GLY A 135 -8.87 -12.18 50.12
N THR A 136 -8.41 -13.40 50.32
CA THR A 136 -9.01 -14.22 51.39
C THR A 136 -8.17 -14.00 52.64
N PRO A 137 -8.64 -13.20 53.63
CA PRO A 137 -7.97 -13.16 54.92
C PRO A 137 -7.98 -14.58 55.51
N PRO A 138 -6.90 -15.01 56.17
CA PRO A 138 -6.86 -16.32 56.83
C PRO A 138 -8.01 -16.44 57.83
N PRO A 139 -8.65 -17.62 57.96
CA PRO A 139 -9.72 -17.84 58.91
C PRO A 139 -9.26 -17.50 60.34
N ALA A 140 -10.07 -16.70 61.03
CA ALA A 140 -9.79 -16.19 62.39
C ALA A 140 -9.86 -17.28 63.48
N ASP A 141 -10.09 -18.52 63.07
CA ASP A 141 -10.46 -19.65 63.90
C ASP A 141 -9.23 -20.42 64.44
N LEU A 142 -8.01 -20.04 64.04
CA LEU A 142 -6.77 -20.75 64.37
C LEU A 142 -6.10 -20.29 65.69
N PHE A 143 -6.74 -19.44 66.50
CA PHE A 143 -6.16 -18.93 67.76
C PHE A 143 -6.98 -19.24 69.02
N ASP A 144 -7.99 -20.11 68.94
CA ASP A 144 -8.71 -20.60 70.12
C ASP A 144 -8.46 -22.10 70.31
N ASN A 145 -7.37 -22.44 71.01
CA ASN A 145 -7.36 -23.65 71.84
C ASN A 145 -6.33 -23.53 72.97
N ARG A 146 -6.91 -23.40 74.16
CA ARG A 146 -6.32 -23.70 75.46
C ARG A 146 -5.90 -25.15 75.59
#